data_AF-A0A2P8E3M7-F1
#
_entry.id   AF-A0A2P8E3M7-F1
#
_cell.length_a   1.000
_cell.length_b   1.000
_cell.length_c   1.000
_cell.angle_alpha   90.00
_cell.angle_beta   90.00
_cell.angle_gamma   90.00
#
_symmetry.space_group_name_H-M   'P 1'
#
loop_
_entity.id
_entity.type
_entity.pdbx_description
1 polymer ?
#
loop_
_entity_poly.entity_id
_entity_poly.type
_entity_poly.pdbx_seq_one_letter_code
_entity_poly.pdbx_strand_id
1 'polypeptide(L)'
;MVETDVRPLIRRALHAAVDANSSELVAAIQELEQQGWQQSGPLIFEALFNAVDRLPADSAHGPAAVAERTIDRFDDSVVISTDVLEAELRLAFGETDAAREVPRNLGLVHCLVAVGQIVHEGHLSLDQATVHDPPPEAASASRPPAE
;
A
#
# COMPACT_ATOMS: atom_id res chain seq x y z
N MET A 1 -16.31 -5.83 -22.13
CA MET A 1 -15.78 -6.34 -20.85
C MET A 1 -16.26 -5.37 -19.78
N VAL A 2 -16.89 -5.87 -18.72
CA VAL A 2 -17.23 -5.04 -17.56
C VAL A 2 -15.94 -4.94 -16.75
N GLU A 3 -15.33 -3.76 -16.66
CA GLU A 3 -14.28 -3.50 -15.68
C GLU A 3 -14.90 -3.71 -14.30
N THR A 4 -14.46 -4.75 -13.61
CA THR A 4 -14.88 -4.98 -12.22
C THR A 4 -14.04 -4.04 -11.37
N ASP A 5 -14.68 -3.12 -10.66
CA ASP A 5 -13.96 -2.19 -9.78
C ASP A 5 -13.26 -2.99 -8.67
N VAL A 6 -11.92 -2.99 -8.67
CA VAL A 6 -11.08 -3.72 -7.71
C VAL A 6 -10.91 -2.96 -6.38
N ARG A 7 -11.32 -1.69 -6.31
CA ARG A 7 -11.14 -0.85 -5.11
C ARG A 7 -11.81 -1.41 -3.85
N PRO A 8 -13.03 -1.98 -3.89
CA PRO A 8 -13.63 -2.59 -2.71
C PRO A 8 -12.81 -3.76 -2.16
N LEU A 9 -12.17 -4.56 -3.04
CA LEU A 9 -11.32 -5.68 -2.65
C LEU A 9 -10.00 -5.20 -2.03
N ILE A 10 -9.38 -4.16 -2.61
CA ILE A 10 -8.17 -3.54 -2.02
C ILE A 10 -8.49 -2.95 -0.65
N ARG A 11 -9.61 -2.23 -0.52
CA ARG A 11 -10.05 -1.66 0.76
C ARG A 11 -10.31 -2.73 1.81
N ARG A 12 -10.91 -3.86 1.42
CA ARG A 12 -11.11 -5.03 2.29
C ARG A 12 -9.78 -5.64 2.72
N ALA A 13 -8.84 -5.84 1.81
CA ALA A 13 -7.50 -6.36 2.14
C ALA A 13 -6.75 -5.43 3.10
N LEU A 14 -6.81 -4.12 2.86
CA LEU A 14 -6.21 -3.12 3.74
C LEU A 14 -6.87 -3.12 5.13
N HIS A 15 -8.20 -3.20 5.21
CA HIS A 15 -8.88 -3.29 6.50
C HIS A 15 -8.44 -4.55 7.27
N ALA A 16 -8.35 -5.69 6.60
CA ALA A 16 -7.85 -6.92 7.20
C ALA A 16 -6.39 -6.78 7.68
N ALA A 17 -5.53 -6.10 6.91
CA ALA A 17 -4.16 -5.81 7.32
C ALA A 17 -4.10 -4.84 8.53
N VAL A 18 -4.97 -3.83 8.56
CA VAL A 18 -5.10 -2.85 9.66
C VAL A 18 -5.62 -3.49 10.94
N ASP A 19 -6.37 -4.59 10.85
CA ASP A 19 -6.85 -5.33 12.03
C ASP A 19 -5.95 -6.51 12.42
N ALA A 20 -4.87 -6.78 11.66
CA ALA A 20 -4.10 -8.02 11.74
C ALA A 20 -4.98 -9.29 11.64
N ASN A 21 -6.05 -9.23 10.84
CA ASN A 21 -6.95 -10.35 10.59
C ASN A 21 -6.41 -11.20 9.42
N SER A 22 -5.50 -12.11 9.74
CA SER A 22 -4.77 -12.93 8.77
C SER A 22 -5.68 -13.79 7.90
N SER A 23 -6.75 -14.37 8.45
CA SER A 23 -7.70 -15.16 7.68
C SER A 23 -8.42 -14.34 6.61
N GLU A 24 -8.86 -13.13 6.97
CA GLU A 24 -9.57 -12.25 6.05
C GLU A 24 -8.63 -11.65 5.00
N LEU A 25 -7.40 -11.34 5.40
CA LEU A 25 -6.36 -10.85 4.51
C LEU A 25 -6.02 -11.88 3.42
N VAL A 26 -5.81 -13.14 3.81
CA VAL A 26 -5.56 -14.23 2.86
C VAL A 26 -6.73 -14.41 1.89
N ALA A 27 -7.97 -14.38 2.39
CA ALA A 27 -9.16 -14.48 1.54
C ALA A 27 -9.24 -13.33 0.52
N ALA A 28 -9.00 -12.08 0.96
CA ALA A 28 -9.01 -10.93 0.08
C ALA A 28 -7.88 -10.97 -0.97
N ILE A 29 -6.69 -11.44 -0.62
CA ILE A 29 -5.56 -11.64 -1.55
C ILE A 29 -5.90 -12.67 -2.61
N GLN A 30 -6.50 -13.81 -2.24
CA GLN A 30 -6.91 -14.85 -3.19
C GLN A 30 -7.95 -14.32 -4.19
N GLU A 31 -8.89 -13.48 -3.74
CA GLU A 31 -9.86 -12.84 -4.62
C GLU A 31 -9.20 -11.80 -5.55
N LEU A 32 -8.25 -11.00 -5.05
CA LEU A 32 -7.46 -10.07 -5.88
C LEU A 32 -6.66 -10.82 -6.95
N GLU A 33 -6.08 -11.97 -6.60
CA GLU A 33 -5.34 -12.82 -7.55
C GLU A 33 -6.25 -13.32 -8.68
N GLN A 34 -7.48 -13.74 -8.36
CA GLN A 34 -8.46 -14.19 -9.35
C GLN A 34 -8.89 -13.08 -10.32
N GLN A 35 -8.93 -11.83 -9.86
CA GLN A 35 -9.21 -10.66 -10.73
C GLN A 35 -7.98 -10.21 -11.53
N GLY A 36 -6.79 -10.63 -11.12
CA GLY A 36 -5.52 -10.36 -11.77
C GLY A 36 -4.82 -9.09 -11.27
N TRP A 37 -3.55 -9.25 -10.93
CA TRP A 37 -2.67 -8.19 -10.40
C TRP A 37 -2.45 -6.98 -11.31
N GLN A 38 -2.79 -7.09 -12.59
CA GLN A 38 -2.63 -5.97 -13.54
C GLN A 38 -3.54 -4.79 -13.17
N GLN A 39 -4.75 -5.05 -12.67
CA GLN A 39 -5.73 -4.01 -12.35
C GLN A 39 -5.51 -3.43 -10.95
N SER A 40 -5.18 -4.27 -9.97
CA SER A 40 -4.98 -3.86 -8.58
C SER A 40 -3.59 -3.29 -8.31
N GLY A 41 -2.57 -3.73 -9.07
CA GLY A 41 -1.17 -3.42 -8.80
C GLY A 41 -0.85 -1.93 -8.68
N PRO A 42 -1.22 -1.07 -9.66
CA PRO A 42 -0.96 0.36 -9.58
C PRO A 42 -1.55 1.02 -8.32
N LEU A 43 -2.78 0.64 -7.95
CA LEU A 43 -3.49 1.19 -6.78
C LEU A 43 -2.84 0.78 -5.46
N ILE A 44 -2.33 -0.46 -5.38
CA ILE A 44 -1.65 -0.97 -4.19
C ILE A 44 -0.30 -0.27 -4.00
N PHE A 45 0.46 -0.05 -5.08
CA PHE A 45 1.72 0.69 -5.00
C PHE A 45 1.50 2.16 -4.66
N GLU A 46 0.48 2.80 -5.23
CA GLU A 46 0.11 4.16 -4.86
C GLU A 46 -0.25 4.29 -3.38
N ALA A 47 -1.01 3.33 -2.84
CA ALA A 47 -1.31 3.28 -1.41
C ALA A 47 -0.03 3.17 -0.57
N LEU A 48 0.95 2.36 -1.00
CA LEU A 48 2.25 2.26 -0.33
C LEU A 48 3.02 3.59 -0.38
N PHE A 49 3.15 4.21 -1.55
CA PHE A 49 3.88 5.47 -1.70
C PHE A 49 3.25 6.58 -0.86
N ASN A 50 1.92 6.71 -0.88
CA ASN A 50 1.22 7.68 -0.05
C ASN A 50 1.40 7.38 1.45
N ALA A 51 1.38 6.11 1.86
CA ALA A 51 1.62 5.73 3.25
C ALA A 51 3.03 6.11 3.72
N VAL A 52 4.05 5.87 2.89
CA VAL A 52 5.44 6.22 3.19
C VAL A 52 5.64 7.74 3.25
N ASP A 53 5.01 8.50 2.36
CA ASP A 53 5.07 9.98 2.36
C ASP A 53 4.49 10.61 3.64
N ARG A 54 3.67 9.88 4.41
CA ARG A 54 3.13 10.34 5.70
C ARG A 54 4.00 9.99 6.91
N LEU A 55 5.06 9.21 6.72
CA LEU A 55 5.99 8.89 7.80
C LEU A 55 6.87 10.10 8.16
N PRO A 56 7.20 10.31 9.46
CA PRO A 56 8.15 11.35 9.87
C PRO A 56 9.55 11.12 9.24
N ALA A 57 10.19 12.19 8.80
CA ALA A 57 11.51 12.14 8.14
C ALA A 57 12.66 11.75 9.10
N ASP A 58 12.46 11.89 10.40
CA ASP A 58 13.37 11.64 11.50
C ASP A 58 13.27 10.18 12.04
N SER A 59 13.69 9.26 11.18
CA SER A 59 14.28 7.90 11.34
C SER A 59 13.89 6.88 12.45
N ALA A 60 12.81 7.01 13.22
CA ALA A 60 12.27 5.86 13.98
C ALA A 60 11.42 4.89 13.12
N HIS A 61 11.00 5.32 11.93
CA HIS A 61 10.09 4.61 11.03
C HIS A 61 10.74 4.24 9.68
N GLY A 62 12.06 4.03 9.68
CA GLY A 62 12.76 3.57 8.47
C GLY A 62 12.27 2.19 7.98
N PRO A 63 12.58 1.80 6.73
CA PRO A 63 12.10 0.55 6.12
C PRO A 63 12.28 -0.70 6.99
N ALA A 64 13.48 -0.93 7.53
CA ALA A 64 13.77 -2.07 8.39
C ALA A 64 12.89 -2.08 9.66
N ALA A 65 12.74 -0.92 10.31
CA ALA A 65 11.98 -0.81 11.55
C ALA A 65 10.47 -1.06 11.33
N VAL A 66 9.92 -0.60 10.20
CA VAL A 66 8.53 -0.91 9.82
C VAL A 66 8.38 -2.39 9.50
N ALA A 67 9.34 -2.99 8.79
CA ALA A 67 9.31 -4.41 8.44
C ALA A 67 9.34 -5.31 9.69
N GLU A 68 10.22 -5.02 10.65
CA GLU A 68 10.32 -5.75 11.92
C GLU A 68 9.01 -5.68 12.71
N ARG A 69 8.47 -4.47 12.94
CA ARG A 69 7.20 -4.30 13.68
C ARG A 69 6.02 -4.95 12.98
N THR A 70 6.03 -4.96 11.65
CA THR A 70 5.01 -5.66 10.86
C THR A 70 5.04 -7.16 11.15
N ILE A 71 6.22 -7.78 11.14
CA ILE A 71 6.36 -9.22 11.39
C ILE A 71 5.95 -9.57 12.82
N ASP A 72 6.43 -8.81 13.81
CA ASP A 72 6.07 -8.99 15.21
C ASP A 72 4.55 -8.95 15.42
N ARG A 73 3.88 -8.06 14.68
CA ARG A 73 2.43 -7.91 14.76
C ARG A 73 1.66 -9.09 14.18
N PHE A 74 2.17 -9.70 13.12
CA PHE A 74 1.52 -10.85 12.48
C PHE A 74 1.92 -12.20 13.09
N ASP A 75 2.88 -12.27 14.03
CA ASP A 75 3.21 -13.45 14.85
C ASP A 75 3.10 -14.80 14.10
N ASP A 76 3.77 -14.89 12.94
CA ASP A 76 3.76 -16.05 12.02
C ASP A 76 2.39 -16.48 11.43
N SER A 77 1.31 -15.76 11.74
CA SER A 77 -0.03 -16.01 11.16
C SER A 77 -0.11 -15.72 9.66
N VAL A 78 0.87 -14.97 9.14
CA VAL A 78 1.12 -14.75 7.71
C VAL A 78 2.63 -14.86 7.50
N VAL A 79 3.04 -15.62 6.48
CA VAL A 79 4.45 -15.74 6.12
C VAL A 79 4.91 -14.45 5.44
N ILE A 80 5.64 -13.62 6.19
CA ILE A 80 6.18 -12.34 5.75
C ILE A 80 7.71 -12.42 5.81
N SER A 81 8.37 -12.15 4.69
CA SER A 81 9.84 -12.08 4.66
C SER A 81 10.29 -10.65 4.96
N THR A 82 11.11 -10.46 5.99
CA THR A 82 11.65 -9.13 6.36
C THR A 82 12.37 -8.50 5.18
N ASP A 83 13.24 -9.25 4.52
CA ASP A 83 14.07 -8.75 3.41
C ASP A 83 13.20 -8.27 2.23
N VAL A 84 12.12 -9.00 1.94
CA VAL A 84 11.21 -8.67 0.84
C VAL A 84 10.36 -7.45 1.19
N LEU A 85 9.78 -7.43 2.39
CA LEU A 85 8.99 -6.30 2.88
C LEU A 85 9.83 -5.02 2.96
N GLU A 86 11.05 -5.13 3.46
CA GLU A 86 12.00 -4.02 3.53
C GLU A 86 12.37 -3.52 2.13
N ALA A 87 12.58 -4.41 1.16
CA ALA A 87 12.88 -4.02 -0.22
C ALA A 87 11.75 -3.19 -0.86
N GLU A 88 10.48 -3.57 -0.65
CA GLU A 88 9.32 -2.81 -1.13
C GLU A 88 9.20 -1.45 -0.44
N LEU A 89 9.43 -1.40 0.87
CA LEU A 89 9.47 -0.15 1.62
C LEU A 89 10.60 0.75 1.11
N ARG A 90 11.83 0.25 0.99
CA ARG A 90 12.98 1.02 0.47
C ARG A 90 12.71 1.59 -0.91
N LEU A 91 12.09 0.81 -1.81
CA LEU A 91 11.63 1.31 -3.10
C LEU A 91 10.68 2.50 -2.93
N ALA A 92 9.70 2.40 -2.02
CA ALA A 92 8.76 3.48 -1.72
C ALA A 92 9.42 4.70 -1.06
N PHE A 93 10.52 4.52 -0.34
CA PHE A 93 11.38 5.61 0.16
C PHE A 93 12.31 6.20 -0.92
N GLY A 94 12.23 5.74 -2.17
CA GLY A 94 13.00 6.26 -3.30
C GLY A 94 14.30 5.51 -3.61
N GLU A 95 14.60 4.42 -2.90
CA GLU A 95 15.74 3.55 -3.18
C GLU A 95 15.41 2.59 -4.33
N THR A 96 15.50 3.10 -5.56
CA THR A 96 15.05 2.43 -6.79
C THR A 96 15.74 1.10 -7.13
N ASP A 97 16.86 0.76 -6.48
CA ASP A 97 17.57 -0.49 -6.70
C ASP A 97 17.11 -1.64 -5.77
N ALA A 98 16.29 -1.36 -4.75
CA ALA A 98 15.95 -2.33 -3.70
C ALA A 98 15.02 -3.47 -4.16
N ALA A 99 14.08 -3.22 -5.08
CA ALA A 99 13.01 -4.16 -5.43
C ALA A 99 13.33 -5.14 -6.58
N ARG A 100 14.56 -5.15 -7.11
CA ARG A 100 14.89 -5.85 -8.38
C ARG A 100 14.69 -7.37 -8.33
N GLU A 101 14.55 -7.95 -7.15
CA GLU A 101 14.46 -9.40 -6.95
C GLU A 101 13.11 -9.88 -6.40
N VAL A 102 12.16 -8.97 -6.13
CA VAL A 102 10.86 -9.34 -5.56
C VAL A 102 9.86 -9.69 -6.66
N PRO A 103 9.27 -10.91 -6.66
CA PRO A 103 8.18 -11.24 -7.58
C PRO A 103 7.01 -10.27 -7.40
N ARG A 104 6.48 -9.71 -8.49
CA ARG A 104 5.44 -8.67 -8.45
C ARG A 104 4.25 -9.02 -7.56
N ASN A 105 3.71 -10.23 -7.67
CA ASN A 105 2.58 -10.68 -6.85
C ASN A 105 2.93 -10.70 -5.36
N LEU A 106 4.15 -11.13 -5.02
CA LEU A 106 4.66 -11.13 -3.66
C LEU A 106 4.88 -9.70 -3.14
N GLY A 107 5.40 -8.81 -3.98
CA GLY A 107 5.56 -7.39 -3.65
C GLY A 107 4.23 -6.74 -3.30
N LEU A 108 3.19 -6.95 -4.12
CA LEU A 108 1.85 -6.40 -3.88
C LEU A 108 1.23 -6.86 -2.55
N VAL A 109 1.43 -8.12 -2.16
CA VAL A 109 0.98 -8.63 -0.86
C VAL A 109 1.71 -7.90 0.27
N HIS A 110 3.03 -7.79 0.18
CA HIS A 110 3.83 -7.08 1.19
C HIS A 110 3.49 -5.58 1.26
N CYS A 111 3.19 -4.93 0.13
CA CYS A 111 2.70 -3.55 0.10
C CYS A 111 1.41 -3.39 0.91
N LEU A 112 0.42 -4.29 0.72
CA LEU A 112 -0.85 -4.24 1.47
C LEU A 112 -0.62 -4.38 2.98
N VAL A 113 0.27 -5.29 3.37
CA VAL A 113 0.62 -5.51 4.77
C VAL A 113 1.35 -4.29 5.35
N ALA A 114 2.33 -3.74 4.63
CA ALA A 114 3.07 -2.54 5.03
C ALA A 114 2.13 -1.34 5.25
N VAL A 115 1.22 -1.09 4.32
CA VAL A 115 0.21 -0.02 4.45
C VAL A 115 -0.67 -0.27 5.68
N GLY A 116 -1.11 -1.51 5.89
CA GLY A 116 -1.87 -1.88 7.08
C GLY A 116 -1.12 -1.64 8.40
N GLN A 117 0.21 -1.81 8.40
CA GLN A 117 1.06 -1.46 9.54
C GLN A 117 1.12 0.05 9.76
N ILE A 118 1.39 0.82 8.71
CA ILE A 118 1.54 2.28 8.81
C ILE A 118 0.23 2.93 9.28
N VAL A 119 -0.92 2.43 8.80
CA VAL A 119 -2.25 2.87 9.25
C VAL A 119 -2.49 2.48 10.72
N HIS A 120 -2.13 1.27 11.11
CA HIS A 120 -2.25 0.82 12.50
C HIS A 120 -1.41 1.65 13.47
N GLU A 121 -0.21 2.08 13.07
CA GLU A 121 0.65 2.99 13.83
C GLU A 121 0.09 4.43 13.90
N GLY A 122 -0.99 4.73 13.16
CA GLY A 122 -1.68 6.02 13.21
C GLY A 122 -1.07 7.11 12.33
N HIS A 123 -0.17 6.76 11.41
CA HIS A 123 0.46 7.71 10.49
C HIS A 123 -0.44 8.12 9.32
N LEU A 124 -1.46 7.30 9.02
CA LEU A 124 -2.39 7.48 7.91
C LEU A 124 -3.74 6.86 8.30
N SER A 125 -4.85 7.43 7.85
CA SER A 125 -6.17 6.77 7.96
C SER A 125 -6.43 5.81 6.80
N LEU A 126 -7.29 4.81 7.01
CA LEU A 126 -7.67 3.86 5.96
C LEU A 126 -8.30 4.54 4.74
N ASP A 127 -9.04 5.63 4.94
CA ASP A 127 -9.60 6.42 3.84
C ASP A 127 -8.46 7.06 3.03
N GLN A 128 -7.49 7.70 3.67
CA GLN A 128 -6.35 8.29 2.98
C GLN A 128 -5.50 7.24 2.23
N ALA A 129 -5.41 6.00 2.74
CA ALA A 129 -4.73 4.89 2.06
C ALA A 129 -5.44 4.43 0.78
N THR A 130 -6.75 4.66 0.67
CA THR A 130 -7.60 4.18 -0.44
C THR A 130 -8.08 5.31 -1.35
N VAL A 131 -7.77 6.56 -1.02
CA VAL A 131 -8.10 7.75 -1.79
C VAL A 131 -7.00 8.01 -2.81
N HIS A 132 -7.36 7.92 -4.09
CA HIS A 132 -6.74 8.82 -5.06
C HIS A 132 -7.18 10.21 -4.66
N ASP A 133 -6.26 11.09 -4.25
CA ASP A 133 -6.49 12.49 -4.53
C ASP A 133 -6.58 12.55 -6.07
N PRO A 134 -7.72 12.87 -6.70
CA PRO A 134 -7.65 13.25 -8.09
C PRO A 134 -6.58 14.35 -8.16
N PRO A 135 -5.70 14.35 -9.17
CA PRO A 135 -4.75 15.45 -9.32
C PRO A 135 -5.56 16.74 -9.17
N PRO A 136 -5.12 17.72 -8.37
CA PRO A 136 -5.89 18.94 -8.20
C PRO A 136 -6.20 19.41 -9.61
N GLU A 137 -7.48 19.37 -9.99
CA GLU A 137 -7.92 19.94 -11.25
C GLU A 137 -7.30 21.33 -11.23
N ALA A 138 -6.35 21.56 -12.14
CA ALA A 138 -5.73 22.85 -12.29
C ALA A 138 -6.90 23.80 -12.42
N ALA A 139 -7.20 24.53 -11.34
CA ALA A 139 -8.37 25.36 -11.23
C ALA A 139 -8.31 26.23 -12.46
N SER A 140 -9.17 25.90 -13.42
CA SER A 140 -9.10 26.44 -14.76
C SER A 140 -9.06 27.92 -14.56
N ALA A 141 -7.94 28.53 -14.95
CA ALA A 141 -7.76 29.95 -14.87
C ALA A 141 -8.92 30.55 -15.67
N SER A 142 -9.98 30.93 -14.96
CA SER A 142 -11.09 31.70 -15.48
C SER A 142 -10.52 33.09 -15.71
N ARG A 143 -9.77 33.21 -16.81
CA ARG A 143 -9.41 34.50 -17.36
C ARG A 143 -10.67 34.98 -18.08
N PRO A 144 -11.35 36.04 -17.60
CA PRO A 144 -12.40 36.64 -18.39
C PRO A 144 -11.79 37.19 -19.70
N PRO A 145 -12.57 37.24 -20.78
CA PRO A 145 -12.07 37.73 -22.06
C PRO A 145 -11.65 39.19 -21.91
N ALA A 146 -10.60 39.54 -22.64
CA ALA A 146 -10.11 40.91 -22.76
C ALA A 146 -11.22 41.81 -23.31
N GLU A 147 -11.43 42.96 -22.66
CA GLU A 147 -11.99 44.16 -23.28
C GLU A 147 -10.85 45.11 -23.67
#